data_AF-A0AB94IQ28-F1
#
_entry.id   AF-A0AB94IQ28-F1
#
_cell.length_a   1.000
_cell.length_b   1.000
_cell.length_c   1.000
_cell.angle_alpha   90.00
_cell.angle_beta   90.00
_cell.angle_gamma   90.00
#
_symmetry.space_group_name_H-M   'P 1'
#
loop_
_entity.id
_entity.type
_entity.pdbx_description
1 polymer ?
#
loop_
_entity_poly.entity_id
_entity_poly.type
_entity_poly.pdbx_seq_one_letter_code
_entity_poly.pdbx_strand_id
1 'polypeptide(L)' 'MEKAMHCAHGVGYEEYMRHHSVRMRVEKSREKDYNLCRRMVADLDRLVHYNNRLTT' A
#
# COMPACT_ATOMS: atom_id res chain seq x y z
N MET A 1 -4.32 -16.50 3.14
CA MET A 1 -4.92 -15.16 3.35
C MET A 1 -5.05 -14.83 4.83
N GLU A 2 -5.60 -15.72 5.66
CA GLU A 2 -5.78 -15.55 7.12
C GLU A 2 -4.57 -14.97 7.85
N LYS A 3 -3.42 -15.65 7.78
CA LYS A 3 -2.19 -15.21 8.45
C LYS A 3 -1.73 -13.82 8.02
N ALA A 4 -1.85 -13.50 6.73
CA ALA A 4 -1.46 -12.19 6.20
C ALA A 4 -2.40 -11.08 6.66
N MET A 5 -3.71 -11.34 6.76
CA MET A 5 -4.70 -10.39 7.27
C MET A 5 -4.45 -10.07 8.74
N HIS A 6 -4.17 -11.10 9.55
CA HIS A 6 -3.79 -10.90 10.95
C HIS A 6 -2.49 -10.10 11.09
N CYS A 7 -1.44 -10.46 10.35
CA CYS A 7 -0.17 -9.73 10.43
C CYS A 7 -0.27 -8.27 9.95
N ALA A 8 -1.00 -8.00 8.87
CA ALA A 8 -1.03 -6.68 8.25
C ALA A 8 -2.09 -5.74 8.85
N HIS A 9 -3.22 -6.28 9.28
CA HIS A 9 -4.40 -5.48 9.65
C HIS A 9 -5.01 -5.86 11.01
N GLY A 10 -4.46 -6.87 11.68
CA GLY A 10 -4.93 -7.31 13.00
C GLY A 10 -6.29 -8.00 13.00
N VAL A 11 -6.81 -8.40 11.82
CA VAL A 11 -8.13 -9.02 11.66
C VAL A 11 -8.05 -10.32 10.88
N GLY A 12 -8.95 -11.25 11.17
CA GLY A 12 -9.09 -12.49 10.40
C GLY A 12 -9.78 -12.27 9.06
N TYR A 13 -9.66 -13.24 8.14
CA TYR A 13 -10.33 -13.15 6.83
C TYR A 13 -11.85 -13.19 6.98
N GLU A 14 -12.36 -14.05 7.88
CA GLU A 14 -13.79 -14.19 8.10
C GLU A 14 -14.40 -12.90 8.68
N GLU A 15 -13.72 -12.24 9.62
CA GLU A 15 -14.14 -10.97 10.20
C GLU A 15 -14.22 -9.87 9.13
N TYR A 16 -13.19 -9.76 8.30
CA TYR A 16 -13.17 -8.86 7.14
C TYR A 16 -14.31 -9.15 6.14
N MET A 17 -14.61 -10.42 5.91
CA MET A 17 -15.67 -10.83 4.99
C MET A 17 -17.07 -10.58 5.55
N ARG A 18 -17.29 -10.77 6.84
CA ARG A 18 -18.63 -10.64 7.44
C ARG A 18 -18.98 -9.21 7.85
N HIS A 19 -17.99 -8.39 8.22
CA HIS A 19 -18.23 -7.05 8.77
C HIS A 19 -17.79 -5.94 7.80
N HIS A 20 -18.77 -5.23 7.25
CA HIS A 20 -18.53 -4.14 6.29
C HIS A 20 -17.64 -3.02 6.88
N SER A 21 -17.86 -2.64 8.14
CA SER A 21 -17.02 -1.63 8.81
C SER A 21 -15.55 -2.04 8.90
N VAL A 22 -15.28 -3.32 9.19
CA VAL A 22 -13.94 -3.89 9.21
C VAL A 22 -13.32 -3.86 7.82
N ARG A 23 -14.10 -4.25 6.80
CA ARG A 23 -13.68 -4.18 5.39
C ARG A 23 -13.29 -2.77 4.97
N MET A 24 -14.13 -1.79 5.25
CA MET A 24 -13.86 -0.38 4.91
C MET A 24 -12.59 0.15 5.58
N ARG A 25 -12.32 -0.25 6.83
CA ARG A 25 -11.07 0.10 7.53
C ARG A 25 -9.84 -0.48 6.84
N VAL A 26 -9.89 -1.77 6.46
CA VAL A 26 -8.79 -2.46 5.75
C VAL A 26 -8.54 -1.82 4.39
N GLU A 27 -9.58 -1.63 3.57
CA GLU A 27 -9.43 -1.08 2.22
C GLU A 27 -8.96 0.37 2.23
N LYS A 28 -9.38 1.17 3.22
CA LYS A 28 -8.86 2.54 3.42
C LYS A 28 -7.36 2.53 3.75
N SER A 29 -6.88 1.54 4.51
CA SER A 29 -5.44 1.39 4.76
C SER A 29 -4.70 1.04 3.48
N ARG A 30 -5.22 0.06 2.73
CA ARG A 30 -4.61 -0.38 1.45
C ARG A 30 -4.53 0.74 0.42
N GLU A 31 -5.57 1.58 0.33
CA GLU A 31 -5.56 2.74 -0.55
C GLU A 31 -4.47 3.74 -0.17
N LYS A 32 -4.28 4.00 1.13
CA LYS A 32 -3.18 4.87 1.61
C LYS A 32 -1.82 4.31 1.23
N ASP A 33 -1.60 3.02 1.47
CA ASP A 33 -0.32 2.37 1.18
C ASP A 33 -0.04 2.38 -0.33
N TYR A 34 -1.05 2.10 -1.15
CA TYR A 34 -0.94 2.18 -2.61
C TYR A 34 -0.54 3.58 -3.07
N ASN A 35 -1.22 4.61 -2.56
CA ASN A 35 -0.94 6.01 -2.92
C ASN A 35 0.47 6.45 -2.47
N LEU A 36 0.90 6.01 -1.29
CA LEU A 36 2.25 6.28 -0.80
C LEU A 36 3.31 5.63 -1.70
N CYS A 37 3.17 4.34 -1.98
CA CYS A 37 4.08 3.61 -2.86
C CYS A 37 4.15 4.23 -4.25
N ARG A 38 3.01 4.62 -4.83
CA ARG A 38 2.94 5.31 -6.13
C ARG A 38 3.74 6.61 -6.14
N ARG A 39 3.66 7.42 -5.07
CA ARG A 39 4.43 8.66 -4.94
C ARG A 39 5.93 8.36 -4.83
N MET A 40 6.30 7.42 -3.98
CA MET A 40 7.71 7.03 -3.80
C MET A 40 8.34 6.54 -5.11
N VAL A 41 7.62 5.70 -5.88
CA VAL A 41 8.10 5.24 -7.19
C VAL A 41 8.28 6.42 -8.14
N ALA A 42 7.33 7.36 -8.20
CA ALA A 42 7.46 8.55 -9.04
C ALA A 42 8.61 9.47 -8.59
N ASP A 43 8.89 9.57 -7.29
CA ASP A 43 10.03 10.31 -6.77
C ASP A 43 11.36 9.67 -7.16
N LEU A 44 11.47 8.34 -7.02
CA LEU A 44 12.67 7.59 -7.43
C LEU A 44 12.91 7.69 -8.94
N ASP A 45 11.86 7.55 -9.74
CA ASP A 45 11.93 7.69 -11.20
C ASP A 45 12.46 9.08 -11.61
N ARG A 46 11.94 10.15 -10.98
CA ARG A 46 12.46 11.51 -11.18
C ARG A 46 13.93 11.64 -10.83
N LEU A 47 14.37 11.06 -9.71
CA LEU A 47 15.77 11.13 -9.27
C LEU A 47 16.70 10.40 -10.24
N VAL A 48 16.33 9.19 -10.68
CA VAL A 48 17.11 8.42 -11.67
C VAL A 48 17.23 9.19 -12.97
N HIS A 49 16.12 9.71 -13.49
CA HIS A 49 16.13 10.49 -14.73
C HIS A 49 16.84 11.84 -14.61
N TYR A 50 16.87 12.47 -13.43
CA TYR A 50 17.66 13.66 -13.17
C TYR A 50 19.15 13.34 -13.15
N ASN A 51 19.56 12.31 -12.40
CA ASN A 51 20.96 11.91 -12.27
C ASN A 51 21.56 11.49 -13.62
N ASN A 52 20.80 10.77 -14.44
CA ASN A 52 21.26 10.34 -15.77
C ASN A 52 21.53 11.52 -16.72
N ARG A 53 20.92 12.69 -16.51
CA ARG A 53 21.17 13.91 -17.32
C ARG A 53 22.41 14.68 -16.89
N LEU A 54 22.89 14.48 -15.66
CA LEU A 54 24.09 15.13 -15.13
C LEU A 54 25.38 14.36 -15.45
N THR A 55 25.26 13.08 -15.79
CA THR A 55 26.39 12.18 -16.08
C THR A 55 26.73 12.05 -17.58
N THR A 56 25.94 12.68 -18.45
CA THR A 56 26.13 12.78 -19.91
C THR A 56 26.59 14.18 -20.29
#